data_AF-A0A7C4CCK7-F1
#
_entry.id   AF-A0A7C4CCK7-F1
#
_cell.length_a   1.000
_cell.length_b   1.000
_cell.length_c   1.000
_cell.angle_alpha   90.00
_cell.angle_beta   90.00
_cell.angle_gamma   90.00
#
_symmetry.space_group_name_H-M   'P 1'
#
loop_
_entity.id
_entity.type
_entity.pdbx_description
1 polymer ?
#
loop_
_entity_poly.entity_id
_entity_poly.type
_entity_poly.pdbx_seq_one_letter_code
_entity_poly.pdbx_strand_id
1 'polypeptide(L)'
;MKRPDMLLVGSSQVLTMAESGLGVVEEGCVRVRAGRIVEVSAGQFYGEGYQDMQTRTPSILQIQRCLGWTPTVDLKEALTRTLDAFLEENLPS
;
A
#
# COMPACT_ATOMS: atom_id res chain seq x y z
N MET A 1 -23.43 -25.40 12.46
CA MET A 1 -22.07 -25.24 11.90
C MET A 1 -21.56 -23.86 12.33
N LYS A 2 -20.53 -23.75 13.18
CA LYS A 2 -19.93 -22.43 13.50
C LYS A 2 -19.18 -21.95 12.26
N ARG A 3 -19.34 -20.67 11.89
CA ARG A 3 -18.60 -20.07 10.77
C ARG A 3 -17.09 -20.20 11.05
N PRO A 4 -16.24 -20.46 10.05
CA PRO A 4 -14.80 -20.37 10.25
C PRO A 4 -14.45 -18.94 10.70
N ASP A 5 -13.52 -18.84 11.65
CA ASP A 5 -13.05 -17.56 12.17
C ASP A 5 -12.37 -16.77 11.03
N MET A 6 -12.98 -15.64 10.62
CA MET A 6 -12.42 -14.77 9.57
C MET A 6 -11.30 -13.91 10.15
N LEU A 7 -10.06 -14.19 9.75
CA LEU A 7 -8.88 -13.44 10.20
C LEU A 7 -8.51 -12.38 9.16
N LEU A 8 -8.50 -11.11 9.55
CA LEU A 8 -8.02 -10.01 8.71
C LEU A 8 -6.51 -9.87 8.86
N VAL A 9 -5.81 -9.79 7.72
CA VAL A 9 -4.36 -9.60 7.65
C VAL A 9 -4.09 -8.21 7.06
N GLY A 10 -3.27 -7.42 7.75
CA GLY A 10 -2.85 -6.11 7.28
C GLY A 10 -2.21 -5.28 8.38
N SER A 11 -1.86 -4.05 8.04
CA SER A 11 -1.44 -3.03 9.01
C SER A 11 -2.66 -2.23 9.48
N SER A 12 -2.65 -1.78 10.73
CA SER A 12 -3.64 -0.81 11.23
C SER A 12 -3.26 0.65 10.89
N GLN A 13 -2.17 0.86 10.16
CA GLN A 13 -1.80 2.16 9.61
C GLN A 13 -2.83 2.61 8.55
N VAL A 14 -3.15 3.90 8.55
CA VAL A 14 -4.06 4.53 7.60
C VAL A 14 -3.28 5.58 6.83
N LEU A 15 -3.40 5.54 5.50
CA LEU A 15 -2.77 6.49 4.62
C LEU A 15 -3.69 6.78 3.45
N THR A 16 -3.65 8.01 2.94
CA THR A 16 -4.33 8.39 1.71
C THR A 16 -3.53 7.93 0.49
N MET A 17 -4.20 7.84 -0.66
CA MET A 17 -3.54 7.55 -1.93
C MET A 17 -2.51 8.62 -2.31
N ALA A 18 -2.78 9.89 -1.97
CA ALA A 18 -1.86 11.00 -2.22
C ALA A 18 -0.57 10.87 -1.38
N GLU A 19 -0.70 10.58 -0.09
CA GLU A 19 0.44 10.32 0.80
C GLU A 19 1.24 9.09 0.34
N SER A 20 0.56 8.05 -0.16
CA SER A 20 1.20 6.83 -0.66
C SER A 20 2.02 7.14 -1.91
N GLY A 21 1.43 7.90 -2.84
CA GLY A 21 2.11 8.36 -4.05
C GLY A 21 3.29 9.26 -3.74
N LEU A 22 3.17 10.15 -2.76
CA LEU A 22 4.27 11.00 -2.31
C LEU A 22 5.43 10.19 -1.73
N GLY A 23 5.16 9.20 -0.88
CA GLY A 23 6.20 8.31 -0.37
C GLY A 23 6.97 7.59 -1.48
N VAL A 24 6.28 7.10 -2.51
CA VAL A 24 6.94 6.49 -3.68
C VAL A 24 7.76 7.51 -4.47
N VAL A 25 7.24 8.71 -4.69
CA VAL A 25 7.97 9.76 -5.44
C VAL A 25 9.18 10.24 -4.66
N GLU A 26 9.11 10.37 -3.34
CA GLU A 26 10.24 10.77 -2.50
C GLU A 26 11.34 9.70 -2.52
N GLU A 27 11.01 8.45 -2.18
CA GLU A 27 11.97 7.33 -2.24
C GLU A 27 12.49 7.11 -3.68
N GLY A 28 11.63 7.30 -4.68
CA GLY A 28 11.95 7.22 -6.11
C GLY A 28 12.92 8.31 -6.58
N CYS A 29 12.66 9.57 -6.23
CA CYS A 29 13.49 10.71 -6.62
C CYS A 29 14.87 10.67 -5.96
N VAL A 30 14.99 10.11 -4.76
CA VAL A 30 16.30 9.88 -4.14
C VAL A 30 17.17 8.96 -5.03
N ARG A 31 16.57 7.95 -5.67
CA ARG A 31 17.30 6.89 -6.38
C ARG A 31 17.42 7.12 -7.89
N VAL A 32 16.38 7.64 -8.54
CA VAL A 32 16.31 7.82 -10.01
C VAL A 32 16.13 9.29 -10.42
N ARG A 33 15.99 10.22 -9.45
CA ARG A 33 15.86 11.67 -9.66
C ARG A 33 14.76 12.07 -10.65
N ALA A 34 13.64 11.36 -10.66
CA ALA A 34 12.51 11.68 -11.52
C ALA A 34 11.18 11.21 -10.90
N GLY A 35 10.14 12.06 -11.03
CA GLY A 35 8.78 11.75 -10.63
C GLY A 35 7.97 13.01 -10.34
N ARG A 36 6.70 13.04 -10.75
CA ARG A 36 5.73 14.06 -10.35
C ARG A 36 4.38 13.42 -10.10
N ILE A 37 3.67 13.91 -9.10
CA ILE A 37 2.27 13.56 -8.87
C ILE A 37 1.41 14.47 -9.74
N VAL A 38 0.46 13.87 -10.45
CA VAL A 38 -0.55 14.60 -11.23
C VAL A 38 -1.93 14.13 -10.81
N GLU A 39 -2.85 15.07 -10.69
CA GLU A 39 -4.25 14.76 -10.40
C GLU A 39 -4.98 14.35 -11.68
N VAL A 40 -5.71 13.24 -11.63
CA VAL A 40 -6.50 12.70 -12.73
C VAL A 40 -7.84 12.26 -12.18
N SER A 41 -8.94 12.54 -12.89
CA SER A 41 -10.26 12.12 -12.45
C SER A 41 -10.41 10.58 -12.55
N ALA A 42 -11.19 10.00 -11.62
CA ALA A 42 -11.47 8.57 -11.65
C ALA A 42 -12.15 8.13 -12.95
N GLY A 43 -13.04 8.94 -13.51
CA GLY A 43 -13.68 8.66 -14.81
C GLY A 43 -12.68 8.65 -15.98
N GLN A 44 -11.67 9.52 -15.95
CA GLN A 44 -10.60 9.51 -16.97
C GLN A 44 -9.66 8.32 -16.80
N PHE A 45 -9.35 7.94 -15.56
CA PHE A 45 -8.36 6.88 -15.27
C PHE A 45 -8.96 5.46 -15.33
N TYR A 46 -10.13 5.26 -14.72
CA TYR A 46 -10.81 3.97 -14.60
C TYR A 46 -12.07 3.83 -15.48
N GLY A 47 -12.67 4.92 -15.95
CA GLY A 47 -13.89 4.92 -16.76
C GLY A 47 -15.17 5.23 -16.00
N GLU A 48 -16.26 5.37 -16.76
CA GLU A 48 -17.62 5.61 -16.25
C GLU A 48 -18.09 4.46 -15.34
N GLY A 49 -18.76 4.81 -14.24
CA GLY A 49 -19.32 3.84 -13.28
C GLY A 49 -18.33 3.31 -12.23
N TYR A 50 -17.07 3.75 -12.23
CA TYR A 50 -16.11 3.40 -11.18
C TYR A 50 -16.51 3.98 -9.83
N GLN A 51 -16.45 3.16 -8.77
CA GLN A 51 -16.68 3.56 -7.39
C GLN A 51 -15.58 2.95 -6.51
N ASP A 52 -15.09 3.73 -5.54
CA ASP A 52 -14.06 3.28 -4.61
C ASP A 52 -14.54 3.35 -3.15
N MET A 53 -13.88 2.60 -2.28
CA MET A 53 -14.07 2.67 -0.83
C MET A 53 -13.19 3.78 -0.25
N GLN A 54 -13.78 4.64 0.58
CA GLN A 54 -13.06 5.76 1.20
C GLN A 54 -11.97 5.32 2.19
N THR A 55 -12.19 4.25 2.93
CA THR A 55 -11.24 3.78 3.95
C THR A 55 -11.27 2.26 4.05
N ARG A 56 -10.09 1.67 4.21
CA ARG A 56 -9.93 0.24 4.50
C ARG A 56 -8.90 0.09 5.61
N THR A 57 -9.35 -0.24 6.81
CA THR A 57 -8.47 -0.49 7.96
C THR A 57 -8.90 -1.78 8.63
N PRO A 58 -8.13 -2.87 8.52
CA PRO A 58 -8.49 -4.13 9.13
C PRO A 58 -8.31 -4.08 10.65
N SER A 59 -9.25 -4.71 11.38
CA SER A 59 -9.00 -5.06 12.78
C SER A 59 -8.15 -6.31 12.86
N ILE A 60 -6.95 -6.19 13.45
CA ILE A 60 -6.00 -7.32 13.61
C ILE A 60 -6.12 -8.03 14.97
N LEU A 61 -7.08 -7.63 15.80
CA LEU A 61 -7.24 -8.18 17.15
C LEU A 61 -7.47 -9.70 17.15
N GLN A 62 -8.22 -10.22 16.16
CA GLN A 62 -8.52 -11.65 16.11
C GLN A 62 -7.29 -12.46 15.72
N ILE A 63 -6.52 -12.01 14.72
CA ILE A 63 -5.31 -12.71 14.30
C ILE A 63 -4.19 -12.63 15.36
N GLN A 64 -4.10 -11.52 16.09
CA GLN A 64 -3.22 -11.40 17.25
C GLN A 64 -3.58 -12.41 18.34
N ARG A 65 -4.88 -12.55 18.68
CA ARG A 65 -5.33 -13.50 19.71
C ARG A 65 -5.19 -14.95 19.29
N CYS A 66 -5.49 -15.28 18.03
CA CYS A 66 -5.50 -16.65 17.54
C CYS A 66 -4.09 -17.16 17.19
N LEU A 67 -3.24 -16.31 16.61
CA LEU A 67 -1.95 -16.71 16.03
C LEU A 67 -0.75 -15.97 16.65
N GLY A 68 -0.96 -14.98 17.52
CA GLY A 68 0.13 -14.13 18.02
C GLY A 68 0.75 -13.24 16.94
N TRP A 69 0.12 -13.13 15.76
CA TRP A 69 0.68 -12.44 14.62
C TRP A 69 0.45 -10.92 14.71
N THR A 70 1.47 -10.16 14.36
CA THR A 70 1.42 -8.70 14.21
C THR A 70 2.30 -8.28 13.03
N PRO A 71 1.94 -7.25 12.24
CA PRO A 71 2.86 -6.70 11.24
C PRO A 71 4.11 -6.13 11.93
N THR A 72 5.27 -6.36 11.32
CA THR A 72 6.58 -5.92 11.85
C THR A 72 7.33 -4.98 10.92
N VAL A 73 6.94 -4.91 9.65
CA VAL A 73 7.50 -4.00 8.65
C VAL A 73 6.61 -2.77 8.56
N ASP A 74 7.19 -1.60 8.78
CA ASP A 74 6.45 -0.34 8.60
C ASP A 74 6.33 0.04 7.13
N LEU A 75 5.47 1.03 6.84
CA LEU A 75 5.20 1.46 5.48
C LEU A 75 6.46 1.95 4.75
N LYS A 76 7.35 2.69 5.41
CA LYS A 76 8.52 3.27 4.75
C LYS A 76 9.49 2.17 4.32
N GLU A 77 9.74 1.22 5.21
CA GLU A 77 10.57 0.06 4.92
C GLU A 77 9.95 -0.80 3.81
N ALA A 78 8.63 -1.03 3.86
CA ALA A 78 7.92 -1.76 2.81
C ALA A 78 8.02 -1.08 1.44
N LEU A 79 7.85 0.25 1.39
CA LEU A 79 7.99 1.05 0.16
C LEU A 79 9.41 0.97 -0.39
N THR A 80 10.42 1.15 0.46
CA THR A 80 11.84 1.11 0.07
C THR A 80 12.17 -0.24 -0.56
N ARG A 81 11.89 -1.35 0.13
CA ARG A 81 12.17 -2.71 -0.38
C ARG A 81 11.46 -3.01 -1.70
N THR A 82 10.19 -2.63 -1.80
CA THR A 82 9.39 -2.88 -3.00
C THR A 82 9.96 -2.12 -4.19
N LEU A 83 10.33 -0.86 -3.95
CA LEU A 83 10.82 0.01 -4.99
C LEU A 83 12.26 -0.34 -5.40
N ASP A 84 13.10 -0.83 -4.49
CA ASP A 84 14.44 -1.34 -4.80
C ASP A 84 14.35 -2.58 -5.69
N ALA A 85 13.53 -3.56 -5.30
CA ALA A 85 13.28 -4.76 -6.12
C ALA A 85 12.77 -4.39 -7.53
N PHE A 86 11.82 -3.45 -7.61
CA PHE A 86 11.31 -2.99 -8.90
C PHE A 86 12.40 -2.33 -9.78
N LEU A 87 13.29 -1.52 -9.18
CA LEU A 87 14.38 -0.92 -9.94
C LEU A 87 15.42 -1.95 -10.39
N GLU A 88 15.80 -2.89 -9.54
CA GLU A 88 16.75 -3.96 -9.89
C GLU A 88 16.24 -4.81 -11.06
N GLU A 89 14.94 -5.09 -11.11
CA GLU A 89 14.32 -5.85 -12.19
C GLU A 89 14.24 -5.08 -13.53
N ASN A 90 14.19 -3.75 -13.49
CA ASN A 90 13.84 -2.94 -14.66
C ASN A 90 14.94 -1.98 -15.14
N LEU A 91 16.00 -1.75 -14.35
CA LEU A 91 17.15 -0.97 -14.78
C LEU A 91 18.12 -1.84 -15.58
N PRO A 92 18.67 -1.32 -16.69
CA PRO A 92 19.70 -2.04 -17.44
C PRO A 92 20.97 -2.20 -16.58
N SER A 93 21.59 -3.37 -16.67
CA SER A 93 22.86 -3.72 -16.03
C SER A 93 24.02 -2.86 -16.49
#